data_AF-A0A7X8DEC4-F1
#
_entry.id   AF-A0A7X8DEC4-F1
#
_cell.length_a   1.000
_cell.length_b   1.000
_cell.length_c   1.000
_cell.angle_alpha   90.00
_cell.angle_beta   90.00
_cell.angle_gamma   90.00
#
_symmetry.space_group_name_H-M   'P 1'
#
loop_
_entity.id
_entity.type
_entity.pdbx_description
1 polymer ?
#
loop_
_entity_poly.entity_id
_entity_poly.type
_entity_poly.pdbx_seq_one_letter_code
_entity_poly.pdbx_strand_id
1 'polypeptide(L)' 'MSDVVEEIKIDLEKALEHSLQKSRDCGLIKFNQAPEIAVEVPREKDHGDFATNLAMLLAKPARMAPRRIAEILVQNFSAG' A
#
# COMPACT_ATOMS: atom_id res chain seq x y z
N MET A 1 -2.99 -22.39 11.30
CA MET A 1 -1.88 -21.93 10.41
C MET A 1 -2.37 -20.88 9.43
N SER A 2 -3.62 -20.94 8.96
CA SER A 2 -4.26 -19.89 8.16
C SER A 2 -4.45 -18.56 8.91
N ASP A 3 -4.60 -18.60 10.23
CA ASP A 3 -4.92 -17.42 11.03
C ASP A 3 -3.76 -16.41 11.08
N VAL A 4 -2.51 -16.90 11.17
CA VAL A 4 -1.32 -16.03 11.26
C VAL A 4 -1.08 -15.26 9.97
N VAL A 5 -1.27 -15.90 8.81
CA VAL A 5 -1.08 -15.22 7.51
C VAL A 5 -2.13 -14.13 7.33
N GLU A 6 -3.37 -14.40 7.75
CA GLU A 6 -4.45 -13.41 7.67
C GLU A 6 -4.22 -12.25 8.65
N GLU A 7 -3.76 -12.52 9.86
CA GLU A 7 -3.33 -11.49 10.82
C GLU A 7 -2.25 -10.57 10.24
N ILE A 8 -1.21 -11.15 9.62
CA ILE A 8 -0.14 -10.38 8.99
C ILE A 8 -0.69 -9.51 7.84
N LYS A 9 -1.59 -10.04 7.02
CA LYS A 9 -2.21 -9.27 5.93
C LYS A 9 -2.99 -8.07 6.47
N ILE A 10 -3.79 -8.28 7.51
CA ILE A 10 -4.55 -7.21 8.17
C ILE A 10 -3.60 -6.13 8.71
N ASP A 11 -2.49 -6.51 9.33
CA ASP A 11 -1.54 -5.54 9.87
C ASP A 11 -0.77 -4.79 8.77
N LEU A 12 -0.44 -5.46 7.66
CA LEU A 12 0.13 -4.82 6.47
C LEU A 12 -0.86 -3.83 5.84
N GLU A 13 -2.14 -4.18 5.74
CA GLU A 13 -3.19 -3.29 5.24
C GLU A 13 -3.31 -2.02 6.10
N LYS A 14 -3.33 -2.16 7.43
CA LYS A 14 -3.31 -1.00 8.35
C LYS A 14 -2.05 -0.15 8.20
N ALA A 15 -0.87 -0.77 8.06
CA ALA A 15 0.39 -0.04 7.88
C ALA A 15 0.39 0.74 6.56
N LEU A 16 -0.16 0.15 5.48
CA LEU A 16 -0.35 0.81 4.20
C LEU A 16 -1.36 1.97 4.29
N GLU A 17 -2.46 1.80 5.04
CA GLU A 17 -3.44 2.86 5.28
C GLU A 17 -2.80 4.06 6.00
N HIS A 18 -2.06 3.81 7.08
CA HIS A 18 -1.33 4.85 7.80
C HIS A 18 -0.30 5.56 6.90
N SER A 19 0.45 4.80 6.12
CA SER A 19 1.43 5.36 5.16
C SER A 19 0.74 6.25 4.11
N LEU A 20 -0.39 5.79 3.56
CA LEU A 20 -1.16 6.54 2.57
C LEU A 20 -1.73 7.83 3.16
N GLN A 21 -2.30 7.77 4.36
CA GLN A 21 -2.86 8.93 5.03
C GLN A 21 -1.78 9.96 5.37
N LYS A 22 -0.64 9.53 5.91
CA LYS A 22 0.52 10.40 6.16
C LYS A 22 1.02 11.07 4.87
N SER A 23 1.12 10.29 3.79
CA SER A 23 1.53 10.81 2.47
C SER A 23 0.55 11.85 1.92
N ARG A 24 -0.75 11.69 2.19
CA ARG A 24 -1.80 12.67 1.86
C ARG A 24 -1.67 13.93 2.69
N ASP A 25 -1.50 13.81 3.99
CA ASP A 25 -1.44 14.94 4.94
C ASP A 25 -0.20 15.79 4.72
N CYS A 26 0.93 15.17 4.32
CA CYS A 26 2.12 15.88 3.86
C CYS A 26 2.00 16.47 2.44
N GLY A 27 0.87 16.28 1.75
CA GLY A 27 0.63 16.79 0.41
C GLY A 27 1.41 16.08 -0.70
N LEU A 28 2.02 14.92 -0.42
CA LEU A 28 2.87 14.17 -1.35
C LEU A 28 2.05 13.37 -2.37
N ILE A 29 0.88 12.85 -1.94
CA ILE A 29 -0.07 12.14 -2.82
C ILE A 29 -1.42 12.82 -2.68
N LYS A 30 -2.00 13.26 -3.79
CA LYS A 30 -3.31 13.91 -3.81
C LYS A 30 -4.37 12.94 -4.30
N PHE A 31 -5.39 12.67 -3.50
CA PHE A 31 -6.55 11.89 -3.90
C PHE A 31 -7.79 12.35 -3.13
N ASN A 32 -8.96 12.17 -3.72
CA ASN A 32 -10.24 12.55 -3.09
C ASN A 32 -10.75 11.45 -2.16
N GLN A 33 -10.65 10.20 -2.60
CA GLN A 33 -11.06 9.01 -1.87
C GLN A 33 -9.96 7.95 -1.94
N ALA A 34 -9.64 7.33 -0.81
CA ALA A 34 -8.70 6.23 -0.76
C ALA A 34 -9.33 5.00 -1.45
N PRO A 35 -8.59 4.27 -2.30
CA PRO A 35 -9.05 2.99 -2.80
C PRO A 35 -9.06 1.96 -1.66
N GLU A 36 -9.77 0.87 -1.87
CA GLU A 36 -9.65 -0.31 -1.01
C GLU A 36 -8.21 -0.84 -1.06
N ILE A 37 -7.62 -1.02 0.12
CA ILE A 37 -6.27 -1.56 0.28
C ILE A 37 -6.40 -3.06 0.46
N ALA A 38 -5.77 -3.82 -0.43
CA ALA A 38 -5.72 -5.27 -0.34
C ALA A 38 -4.26 -5.74 -0.36
N VAL A 39 -3.93 -6.65 0.54
CA VAL A 39 -2.66 -7.37 0.54
C VAL A 39 -2.92 -8.83 0.14
N GLU A 40 -2.16 -9.32 -0.82
CA GLU A 40 -2.29 -10.68 -1.35
C GLU A 40 -0.96 -11.42 -1.34
N VAL A 41 -1.01 -12.76 -1.36
CA VAL A 41 0.18 -13.59 -1.58
C VAL A 41 0.38 -13.72 -3.09
N PRO A 42 1.51 -13.24 -3.65
CA PRO A 42 1.74 -13.30 -5.08
C PRO A 42 1.90 -14.75 -5.56
N ARG A 43 1.52 -15.00 -6.81
CA ARG A 43 1.68 -16.32 -7.44
C ARG A 43 3.14 -16.68 -7.69
N GLU A 44 3.93 -15.69 -8.08
CA GLU A 44 5.35 -15.82 -8.36
C GLU A 44 6.15 -15.61 -7.07
N LYS A 45 6.95 -16.60 -6.69
CA LYS A 45 7.73 -16.57 -5.43
C LYS A 45 8.78 -15.47 -5.40
N ASP A 46 9.26 -15.05 -6.57
CA ASP A 46 10.26 -13.99 -6.70
C ASP A 46 9.70 -12.59 -6.41
N HIS A 47 8.37 -12.44 -6.27
CA HIS A 47 7.72 -11.17 -5.92
C HIS A 47 7.56 -10.95 -4.41
N GLY A 48 8.22 -11.78 -3.60
CA GLY A 48 8.17 -11.70 -2.13
C GLY A 48 6.98 -12.45 -1.53
N ASP A 49 6.81 -12.34 -0.22
CA ASP A 49 5.77 -13.07 0.52
C ASP A 49 4.38 -12.43 0.36
N PHE A 50 4.33 -11.11 0.16
CA PHE A 50 3.11 -10.32 0.04
C PHE A 50 3.25 -9.22 -1.01
N ALA A 51 2.14 -8.87 -1.65
CA ALA A 51 2.06 -7.82 -2.66
C ALA A 51 0.78 -6.98 -2.51
N THR A 52 0.81 -5.76 -3.03
CA THR A 52 -0.38 -4.89 -3.13
C THR A 52 -0.35 -4.09 -4.44
N ASN A 53 -1.52 -3.85 -5.02
CA ASN A 53 -1.69 -3.04 -6.23
C ASN A 53 -2.01 -1.56 -5.93
N LEU A 54 -1.98 -1.15 -4.66
CA LEU A 54 -2.39 0.17 -4.19
C LEU A 54 -1.80 1.34 -5.01
N ALA A 55 -0.51 1.26 -5.32
CA ALA A 55 0.18 2.30 -6.09
C ALA A 55 -0.39 2.47 -7.51
N MET A 56 -0.85 1.38 -8.14
CA MET A 56 -1.51 1.44 -9.45
C MET A 56 -2.89 2.06 -9.36
N LEU A 57 -3.68 1.70 -8.33
CA LEU A 57 -5.02 2.24 -8.10
C LEU A 57 -4.98 3.76 -7.87
N LEU A 58 -3.94 4.24 -7.19
CA LEU A 58 -3.73 5.66 -6.89
C LEU A 58 -3.18 6.48 -8.06
N ALA A 59 -2.62 5.84 -9.09
CA ALA A 59 -1.94 6.53 -10.19
C ALA A 59 -2.85 7.53 -10.93
N LYS A 60 -4.08 7.12 -11.26
CA LYS A 60 -5.05 7.97 -11.96
C LYS A 60 -5.58 9.10 -11.05
N PRO A 61 -6.05 8.83 -9.81
CA PRO A 61 -6.46 9.88 -8.87
C PRO A 61 -5.36 10.91 -8.58
N ALA A 62 -4.13 10.45 -8.38
CA ALA A 62 -3.00 11.31 -8.05
C ALA A 62 -2.34 11.96 -9.26
N ARG A 63 -2.65 11.50 -10.49
CA ARG A 63 -1.97 11.87 -11.74
C ARG A 63 -0.45 11.71 -11.64
N MET A 64 -0.03 10.59 -11.05
CA MET A 64 1.37 10.28 -10.79
C MET A 64 1.70 8.87 -11.29
N ALA A 65 2.95 8.65 -11.68
CA ALA A 65 3.41 7.32 -12.06
C ALA A 65 3.31 6.36 -10.85
N PRO A 66 2.80 5.11 -11.03
CA PRO A 66 2.66 4.14 -9.94
C PRO A 66 3.96 3.94 -9.16
N ARG A 67 5.10 3.86 -9.85
CA ARG A 67 6.42 3.69 -9.22
C ARG A 67 6.74 4.83 -8.24
N ARG A 68 6.40 6.07 -8.60
CA ARG A 68 6.64 7.23 -7.73
C ARG A 68 5.74 7.18 -6.49
N ILE A 69 4.50 6.75 -6.65
CA ILE A 69 3.57 6.56 -5.53
C ILE A 69 4.11 5.48 -4.59
N ALA A 70 4.55 4.34 -5.12
CA ALA A 70 5.14 3.26 -4.33
C ALA A 70 6.36 3.75 -3.52
N GLU A 71 7.26 4.51 -4.13
CA GLU A 71 8.41 5.11 -3.44
C GLU A 71 7.98 6.01 -2.26
N ILE A 72 6.98 6.87 -2.46
CA ILE A 72 6.46 7.76 -1.40
C ILE A 72 5.82 6.96 -0.27
N LEU A 73 5.03 5.93 -0.61
CA LEU A 73 4.42 5.06 0.38
C LEU A 73 5.48 4.31 1.20
N VAL A 74 6.52 3.79 0.56
CA VAL A 74 7.64 3.13 1.25
C VAL A 74 8.38 4.10 2.19
N GLN A 75 8.62 5.34 1.75
CA GLN A 75 9.25 6.38 2.59
C GLN A 75 8.43 6.74 3.83
N ASN A 76 7.10 6.59 3.75
CA ASN A 76 6.17 6.85 4.84
C ASN A 76 5.67 5.57 5.52
N PHE A 77 6.20 4.41 5.14
CA PHE A 77 5.82 3.13 5.70
C PHE A 77 6.43 2.96 7.08
N SER A 78 5.58 2.69 8.05
CA SER A 78 5.99 2.34 9.40
C SER A 78 5.27 1.05 9.75
N ALA A 79 6.01 -0.06 9.79
CA ALA A 79 5.58 -1.23 10.54
C ALA A 79 5.79 -0.87 12.01
N GLY A 80 4.69 -0.62 12.72
CA GLY A 80 4.72 -0.41 14.16
C GLY A 80 5.18 -1.66 14.88
#